data_AF-A0A7Y5WW94-F1
#
_entry.id   AF-A0A7Y5WW94-F1
#
_cell.length_a   1.000
_cell.length_b   1.000
_cell.length_c   1.000
_cell.angle_alpha   90.00
_cell.angle_beta   90.00
_cell.angle_gamma   90.00
#
_symmetry.space_group_name_H-M   'P 1'
#
loop_
_entity.id
_entity.type
_entity.pdbx_description
1 polymer ?
#
loop_
_entity_poly.entity_id
_entity_poly.type
_entity_poly.pdbx_seq_one_letter_code
_entity_poly.pdbx_strand_id
1 'polypeptide(L)'
;MADEPFLHEDFRVLTPEAFDFVLNNELKRAVRSQNFLTLVLVEPQSEGRARQDAAHEIAQLVSREVRETDLLSATPEGRLSMVLLDADLPNSMGVIDRLMTRLEHYQFSSPLAIEVGAATCPTHGADAETLRRVAAARTGMPRRQPGARSSNAQ
;
A
#
# COMPACT_ATOMS: atom_id res chain seq x y z
N MET A 1 24.88 -11.69 -13.03
CA MET A 1 23.43 -11.46 -13.07
C MET A 1 23.25 -9.97 -13.33
N ALA A 2 22.47 -9.59 -14.33
CA ALA A 2 22.29 -8.18 -14.68
C ALA A 2 21.43 -7.53 -13.59
N ASP A 3 21.85 -6.38 -13.07
CA ASP A 3 20.95 -5.47 -12.35
C ASP A 3 19.81 -5.12 -13.32
N GLU A 4 18.61 -5.64 -13.08
CA GLU A 4 17.43 -5.21 -13.83
C GLU A 4 17.05 -3.82 -13.31
N PRO A 5 17.15 -2.76 -14.13
CA PRO A 5 17.03 -1.38 -13.65
C PRO A 5 15.63 -1.01 -13.12
N PHE A 6 14.68 -1.96 -13.17
CA PHE A 6 13.27 -1.78 -12.86
C PHE A 6 12.78 -2.64 -11.69
N LEU A 7 13.56 -3.63 -11.21
CA LEU A 7 13.14 -4.58 -10.18
C LEU A 7 14.21 -4.73 -9.10
N HIS A 8 13.76 -4.88 -7.85
CA HIS A 8 14.63 -5.43 -6.79
C HIS A 8 14.69 -6.96 -6.89
N GLU A 9 15.63 -7.61 -6.17
CA GLU A 9 15.90 -9.06 -6.21
C GLU A 9 14.64 -9.96 -6.08
N ASP A 10 13.54 -9.41 -5.55
CA ASP A 10 12.19 -9.96 -5.66
C ASP A 10 11.44 -9.35 -6.85
N PHE A 11 11.24 -10.12 -7.92
CA PHE A 11 10.62 -9.75 -9.22
C PHE A 11 9.27 -8.98 -9.18
N ARG A 12 8.66 -8.80 -8.01
CA ARG A 12 7.37 -8.13 -7.81
C ARG A 12 7.46 -6.74 -7.17
N VAL A 13 8.66 -6.30 -6.78
CA VAL A 13 8.87 -4.99 -6.16
C VAL A 13 9.56 -4.07 -7.17
N LEU A 14 8.81 -3.07 -7.65
CA LEU A 14 9.28 -2.07 -8.60
C LEU A 14 10.25 -1.10 -7.92
N THR A 15 11.24 -0.64 -8.67
CA THR A 15 11.98 0.57 -8.30
C THR A 15 11.03 1.77 -8.16
N PRO A 16 11.36 2.78 -7.33
CA PRO A 16 10.52 3.96 -7.16
C PRO A 16 10.17 4.65 -8.50
N GLU A 17 11.15 4.74 -9.41
CA GLU A 17 10.98 5.38 -10.72
C GLU A 17 10.03 4.58 -11.62
N ALA A 18 10.16 3.25 -11.64
CA ALA A 18 9.27 2.37 -12.39
C ALA A 18 7.85 2.43 -11.82
N PHE A 19 7.73 2.42 -10.50
CA PHE A 19 6.44 2.52 -9.82
C PHE A 19 5.72 3.82 -10.15
N ASP A 20 6.42 4.97 -10.10
CA ASP A 20 5.82 6.25 -10.45
C ASP A 20 5.40 6.31 -11.91
N PHE A 21 6.21 5.77 -12.83
CA PHE A 21 5.85 5.71 -14.23
C PHE A 21 4.58 4.88 -14.45
N VAL A 22 4.49 3.68 -13.86
CA VAL A 22 3.33 2.79 -14.02
C VAL A 22 2.10 3.38 -13.32
N LEU A 23 2.22 3.88 -12.09
CA LEU A 23 1.12 4.51 -11.35
C LEU A 23 0.50 5.67 -12.14
N ASN A 24 1.31 6.55 -12.73
CA ASN A 24 0.79 7.67 -13.52
C ASN A 24 0.02 7.21 -14.76
N ASN A 25 0.43 6.10 -15.40
CA ASN A 25 -0.29 5.53 -16.52
C ASN A 25 -1.59 4.84 -16.07
N GLU A 26 -1.57 4.09 -14.97
CA GLU A 26 -2.76 3.45 -14.41
C GLU A 26 -3.79 4.45 -13.93
N LEU A 27 -3.38 5.59 -13.36
CA LEU A 27 -4.29 6.68 -13.01
C LEU A 27 -4.99 7.27 -14.24
N LYS A 28 -4.26 7.55 -15.32
CA LYS A 28 -4.86 8.02 -16.58
C LYS A 28 -5.86 7.00 -17.13
N ARG A 29 -5.52 5.71 -17.06
CA ARG A 29 -6.41 4.61 -17.46
C ARG A 29 -7.68 4.59 -16.61
N ALA A 30 -7.54 4.60 -15.27
CA ALA A 30 -8.65 4.56 -14.32
C ALA A 30 -9.60 5.74 -14.51
N VAL A 31 -9.09 6.96 -14.68
CA VAL A 31 -9.91 8.15 -14.96
C VAL A 31 -10.69 7.99 -16.26
N ARG A 32 -10.03 7.52 -17.34
CA ARG A 32 -10.67 7.34 -18.65
C ARG A 32 -11.74 6.26 -18.64
N SER A 33 -11.52 5.18 -17.89
CA SER A 33 -12.46 4.05 -17.80
C SER A 33 -13.49 4.19 -16.67
N GLN A 34 -13.46 5.30 -15.92
CA GLN A 34 -14.28 5.51 -14.72
C GLN A 34 -14.12 4.38 -13.69
N ASN A 35 -12.89 3.90 -13.53
CA ASN A 35 -12.56 2.83 -12.60
C ASN A 35 -11.84 3.36 -11.35
N PHE A 36 -11.74 2.51 -10.34
CA PHE A 36 -11.08 2.82 -9.08
C PHE A 36 -9.65 2.28 -9.02
N LEU A 37 -8.81 3.04 -8.35
CA LEU A 37 -7.43 2.66 -8.01
C LEU A 37 -7.17 3.15 -6.60
N THR A 38 -6.69 2.28 -5.72
CA THR A 38 -6.36 2.66 -4.34
C THR A 38 -4.86 2.57 -4.08
N LEU A 39 -4.27 3.71 -3.75
CA LEU A 39 -2.90 3.81 -3.24
C LEU A 39 -2.91 3.57 -1.73
N VAL A 40 -2.05 2.67 -1.29
CA VAL A 40 -1.81 2.33 0.11
C VAL A 40 -0.35 2.60 0.44
N LEU A 41 -0.12 3.32 1.53
CA LEU A 41 1.20 3.52 2.12
C LEU A 41 1.29 2.70 3.39
N VAL A 42 2.36 1.92 3.52
CA VAL A 42 2.67 1.11 4.69
C VAL A 42 4.00 1.61 5.26
N GLU A 43 3.97 2.03 6.52
CA GLU A 43 5.06 2.71 7.19
C GLU A 43 5.50 1.96 8.46
N PRO A 44 6.64 1.26 8.41
CA PRO A 44 7.26 0.72 9.60
C PRO A 44 7.71 1.85 10.53
N GLN A 45 7.30 1.77 11.80
CA GLN A 45 7.68 2.72 12.85
C GLN A 45 9.02 2.32 13.47
N SER A 46 10.06 2.42 12.65
CA SER A 46 11.46 2.25 13.03
C SER A 46 12.31 3.27 12.27
N GLU A 47 13.61 3.32 12.52
CA GLU A 47 14.50 4.31 11.93
C GLU A 47 15.71 3.69 11.24
N GLY A 48 16.28 4.46 10.30
CA GLY A 48 17.49 4.09 9.57
C GLY A 48 17.38 2.71 8.91
N ARG A 49 18.42 1.90 9.08
CA ARG A 49 18.53 0.58 8.46
C ARG A 49 17.43 -0.39 8.90
N ALA A 50 17.01 -0.34 10.17
CA ALA A 50 15.94 -1.20 10.66
C ALA A 50 14.62 -0.96 9.92
N ARG A 51 14.36 0.29 9.53
CA ARG A 51 13.18 0.65 8.72
C ARG A 51 13.27 0.11 7.30
N GLN A 52 14.45 0.17 6.70
CA GLN A 52 14.69 -0.36 5.36
C GLN A 52 14.54 -1.89 5.34
N ASP A 53 15.15 -2.58 6.29
CA ASP A 53 15.07 -4.03 6.44
C ASP A 53 13.61 -4.47 6.67
N ALA A 54 12.89 -3.78 7.55
CA ALA A 54 11.47 -4.02 7.79
C ALA A 54 10.60 -3.78 6.55
N ALA A 55 10.84 -2.70 5.79
CA ALA A 55 10.10 -2.42 4.57
C ALA A 55 10.31 -3.52 3.50
N HIS A 56 11.53 -4.05 3.40
CA HIS A 56 11.85 -5.17 2.50
C HIS A 56 11.15 -6.46 2.92
N GLU A 57 11.20 -6.80 4.22
CA GLU A 57 10.53 -7.99 4.77
C GLU A 57 8.99 -7.91 4.61
N ILE A 58 8.40 -6.73 4.86
CA ILE A 58 6.98 -6.48 4.60
C ILE A 58 6.68 -6.62 3.11
N ALA A 59 7.51 -6.08 2.22
CA ALA A 59 7.31 -6.18 0.78
C ALA A 59 7.23 -7.64 0.32
N GLN A 60 8.12 -8.51 0.85
CA GLN A 60 8.10 -9.94 0.57
C GLN A 60 6.83 -10.64 1.08
N LEU A 61 6.32 -10.24 2.24
CA LEU A 61 5.08 -10.79 2.78
C LEU A 61 3.86 -10.33 1.98
N VAL A 62 3.77 -9.03 1.69
CA VAL A 62 2.67 -8.41 0.94
C VAL A 62 2.63 -8.88 -0.50
N SER A 63 3.79 -9.09 -1.13
CA SER A 63 3.88 -9.55 -2.52
C SER A 63 3.28 -10.94 -2.74
N ARG A 64 3.00 -11.72 -1.70
CA ARG A 64 2.29 -13.01 -1.81
C ARG A 64 0.77 -12.88 -1.70
N GLU A 65 0.28 -11.71 -1.30
CA GLU A 65 -1.11 -11.50 -0.90
C GLU A 65 -1.93 -10.59 -1.80
N VAL A 66 -1.22 -9.87 -2.65
CA VAL A 66 -1.79 -8.96 -3.65
C VAL A 66 -1.86 -9.65 -5.01
N ARG A 67 -2.68 -9.12 -5.92
CA ARG A 67 -2.79 -9.66 -7.28
C ARG A 67 -1.52 -9.35 -8.08
N GLU A 68 -1.31 -10.08 -9.16
CA GLU A 68 -0.15 -9.87 -10.04
C GLU A 68 -0.17 -8.52 -10.72
N THR A 69 -1.36 -7.98 -10.93
CA THR A 69 -1.57 -6.66 -11.51
C THR A 69 -1.40 -5.53 -10.50
N ASP A 70 -1.43 -5.82 -9.20
CA ASP A 70 -1.24 -4.81 -8.17
C ASP A 70 0.24 -4.39 -8.15
N LEU A 71 0.49 -3.09 -7.93
CA LEU A 71 1.85 -2.55 -7.96
C LEU A 71 2.41 -2.50 -6.54
N LEU A 72 3.70 -2.78 -6.40
CA LEU A 72 4.39 -2.73 -5.12
C LEU A 72 5.76 -2.07 -5.32
N SER A 73 6.13 -1.18 -4.42
CA SER A 73 7.46 -0.55 -4.42
C SER A 73 7.88 -0.17 -3.00
N ALA A 74 9.12 -0.45 -2.65
CA ALA A 74 9.73 0.03 -1.42
C ALA A 74 10.66 1.21 -1.74
N THR A 75 10.51 2.31 -1.02
CA THR A 75 11.40 3.47 -1.16
C THR A 75 12.68 3.28 -0.35
N PRO A 76 13.78 3.95 -0.73
CA PRO A 76 15.03 3.93 0.04
C PRO A 76 14.87 4.39 1.50
N GLU A 77 13.86 5.20 1.80
CA GLU A 77 13.56 5.67 3.16
C GLU A 77 12.80 4.63 4.00
N GLY A 78 12.56 3.43 3.48
CA GLY A 78 11.86 2.36 4.18
C GLY A 78 10.34 2.61 4.29
N ARG A 79 9.73 3.14 3.23
CA ARG A 79 8.27 3.19 3.06
C ARG A 79 7.85 2.24 1.95
N LEU A 80 6.81 1.45 2.20
CA LEU A 80 6.23 0.59 1.18
C LEU A 80 5.00 1.28 0.57
N SER A 81 4.99 1.41 -0.75
CA SER A 81 3.84 1.87 -1.54
C SER A 81 3.23 0.70 -2.28
N MET A 82 1.91 0.57 -2.20
CA MET A 82 1.14 -0.47 -2.87
C MET A 82 -0.04 0.16 -3.61
N VAL A 83 -0.32 -0.32 -4.81
CA VAL A 83 -1.47 0.11 -5.61
C VAL A 83 -2.36 -1.08 -5.87
N LEU A 84 -3.58 -1.01 -5.37
CA LEU A 84 -4.63 -1.98 -5.64
C LEU A 84 -5.43 -1.50 -6.86
N LEU A 85 -5.29 -2.23 -7.98
CA LEU A 85 -6.01 -1.91 -9.20
C LEU A 85 -7.45 -2.42 -9.13
N ASP A 86 -8.35 -1.70 -9.78
CA ASP A 86 -9.79 -2.02 -9.86
C ASP A 86 -10.43 -2.18 -8.48
N ALA A 87 -9.95 -1.42 -7.50
CA ALA A 87 -10.37 -1.50 -6.11
C ALA A 87 -10.70 -0.10 -5.55
N ASP A 88 -11.94 0.06 -5.11
CA ASP A 88 -12.37 1.22 -4.32
C ASP A 88 -11.90 1.10 -2.85
N LEU A 89 -12.15 2.13 -2.05
CA LEU A 89 -11.70 2.14 -0.65
C LEU A 89 -12.30 0.98 0.17
N PRO A 90 -13.63 0.70 0.15
CA PRO A 90 -14.20 -0.44 0.87
C PRO A 90 -13.55 -1.79 0.53
N ASN A 91 -13.38 -2.10 -0.76
CA ASN A 91 -12.74 -3.37 -1.17
C ASN A 91 -11.26 -3.41 -0.79
N SER A 92 -10.59 -2.26 -0.89
CA SER A 92 -9.19 -2.12 -0.47
C SER A 92 -9.01 -2.34 1.02
N MET A 93 -9.95 -1.89 1.86
CA MET A 93 -9.88 -2.12 3.30
C MET A 93 -9.86 -3.60 3.66
N GLY A 94 -10.62 -4.45 2.96
CA GLY A 94 -10.57 -5.91 3.19
C GLY A 94 -9.22 -6.54 2.84
N VAL A 95 -8.53 -6.04 1.81
CA VAL A 95 -7.15 -6.44 1.48
C VAL A 95 -6.20 -5.95 2.56
N ILE A 96 -6.29 -4.67 2.92
CA ILE A 96 -5.46 -4.01 3.92
C ILE A 96 -5.59 -4.67 5.30
N ASP A 97 -6.79 -5.08 5.72
CA ASP A 97 -7.00 -5.79 6.98
C ASP A 97 -6.41 -7.20 6.94
N ARG A 98 -6.61 -7.96 5.85
CA ARG A 98 -5.97 -9.27 5.66
C ARG A 98 -4.45 -9.17 5.72
N LEU A 99 -3.87 -8.13 5.11
CA LEU A 99 -2.43 -7.87 5.16
C LEU A 99 -1.97 -7.61 6.60
N MET A 100 -2.65 -6.72 7.33
CA MET A 100 -2.27 -6.43 8.72
C MET A 100 -2.37 -7.65 9.61
N THR A 101 -3.45 -8.43 9.50
CA THR A 101 -3.56 -9.68 10.26
C THR A 101 -2.37 -10.60 9.99
N ARG A 102 -1.88 -10.72 8.75
CA ARG A 102 -0.67 -11.51 8.49
C ARG A 102 0.59 -10.91 9.11
N LEU A 103 0.74 -9.60 9.03
CA LEU A 103 1.91 -8.91 9.59
C LEU A 103 1.92 -8.99 11.13
N GLU A 104 0.76 -8.93 11.79
CA GLU A 104 0.64 -9.07 13.25
C GLU A 104 1.06 -10.46 13.76
N HIS A 105 0.84 -11.51 12.97
CA HIS A 105 1.25 -12.88 13.30
C HIS A 105 2.68 -13.21 12.84
N TYR A 106 3.33 -12.29 12.15
CA TYR A 106 4.69 -12.47 11.67
C TYR A 106 5.71 -12.09 12.75
N GLN A 107 6.70 -12.94 12.97
CA GLN A 107 7.78 -12.66 13.91
C GLN A 107 8.89 -11.88 13.21
N PHE A 108 8.79 -10.55 13.25
CA PHE A 108 9.86 -9.66 12.80
C PHE A 108 11.11 -9.82 13.68
N SER A 109 12.28 -9.55 13.08
CA SER A 109 13.57 -9.60 13.78
C SER A 109 13.65 -8.62 14.96
N SER A 110 12.82 -7.57 14.96
CA SER A 110 12.62 -6.64 16.07
C SER A 110 11.13 -6.29 16.19
N PRO A 111 10.63 -5.93 17.40
CA PRO A 111 9.25 -5.47 17.55
C PRO A 111 8.98 -4.27 16.64
N LEU A 112 7.96 -4.41 15.78
CA LEU A 112 7.68 -3.44 14.73
C LEU A 112 6.23 -2.99 14.80
N ALA A 113 6.00 -1.70 15.08
CA ALA A 113 4.72 -1.07 14.83
C ALA A 113 4.63 -0.66 13.36
N ILE A 114 3.45 -0.80 12.76
CA ILE A 114 3.22 -0.51 11.34
C ILE A 114 2.02 0.40 11.23
N GLU A 115 2.20 1.54 10.57
CA GLU A 115 1.10 2.43 10.21
C GLU A 115 0.72 2.23 8.76
N VAL A 116 -0.57 2.43 8.45
CA VAL A 116 -1.08 2.31 7.09
C VAL A 116 -2.02 3.46 6.80
N GLY A 117 -1.83 4.08 5.64
CA GLY A 117 -2.70 5.11 5.10
C GLY A 117 -3.14 4.74 3.69
N ALA A 118 -4.36 5.14 3.31
CA ALA A 118 -4.90 4.82 1.98
C ALA A 118 -5.68 5.99 1.37
N ALA A 119 -5.55 6.13 0.06
CA ALA A 119 -6.30 7.07 -0.76
C ALA A 119 -6.69 6.44 -2.09
N THR A 120 -7.87 6.78 -2.56
CA THR A 120 -8.52 6.14 -3.72
C THR A 120 -8.85 7.15 -4.79
N CYS A 121 -8.43 6.90 -6.02
CA CYS A 121 -8.92 7.57 -7.22
C CYS A 121 -10.26 6.97 -7.65
N PRO A 122 -11.25 7.79 -8.07
CA PRO A 122 -11.20 9.25 -8.16
C PRO A 122 -11.61 9.98 -6.87
N THR A 123 -12.03 9.27 -5.81
CA THR A 123 -12.65 9.84 -4.60
C THR A 123 -11.80 10.89 -3.87
N HIS A 124 -10.50 10.67 -3.78
CA HIS A 124 -9.57 11.49 -3.00
C HIS A 124 -8.64 12.34 -3.87
N GLY A 125 -8.64 12.11 -5.18
CA GLY A 125 -7.72 12.71 -6.15
C GLY A 125 -7.62 11.86 -7.41
N ALA A 126 -7.12 12.44 -8.50
CA ALA A 126 -6.96 11.78 -9.80
C ALA A 126 -5.49 11.73 -10.27
N ASP A 127 -4.57 12.25 -9.45
CA ASP A 127 -3.14 12.31 -9.71
C ASP A 127 -2.35 11.69 -8.54
N ALA A 128 -1.13 11.23 -8.82
CA ALA A 128 -0.31 10.50 -7.87
C ALA A 128 0.08 11.35 -6.65
N GLU A 129 0.37 12.64 -6.85
CA GLU A 129 0.79 13.55 -5.78
C GLU A 129 -0.34 13.73 -4.75
N THR A 130 -1.56 14.03 -5.23
CA THR A 130 -2.73 14.18 -4.37
C THR A 130 -3.03 12.89 -3.60
N LEU A 131 -2.99 11.73 -4.26
CA LEU A 131 -3.22 10.45 -3.58
C LEU A 131 -2.16 10.17 -2.51
N ARG A 132 -0.87 10.38 -2.81
CA ARG A 132 0.23 10.21 -1.84
C ARG A 132 0.03 11.10 -0.62
N ARG A 133 -0.31 12.39 -0.84
CA ARG A 133 -0.56 13.35 0.24
C ARG A 133 -1.74 12.92 1.12
N VAL A 134 -2.86 12.52 0.52
CA VAL A 134 -4.05 12.08 1.27
C VAL A 134 -3.79 10.78 2.01
N ALA A 135 -3.11 9.81 1.40
CA ALA A 135 -2.77 8.55 2.03
C ALA A 135 -1.85 8.79 3.24
N ALA A 136 -0.80 9.61 3.07
CA ALA A 136 0.12 9.96 4.16
C ALA A 136 -0.59 10.69 5.31
N ALA A 137 -1.51 11.61 5.02
CA ALA A 137 -2.28 12.29 6.06
C ALA A 137 -3.24 11.37 6.85
N ARG A 138 -3.45 10.15 6.36
CA ARG A 138 -4.32 9.13 6.97
C ARG A 138 -3.55 8.00 7.65
N THR A 139 -2.22 8.01 7.61
CA THR A 139 -1.42 7.12 8.47
C THR A 139 -1.67 7.49 9.94
N GLY A 140 -1.62 6.50 10.83
CA GLY A 140 -1.87 6.71 12.26
C GLY A 140 -3.33 7.01 12.65
N MET A 141 -4.27 7.12 11.70
CA MET A 141 -5.70 7.19 12.04
C MET A 141 -6.22 5.80 12.45
N PRO A 142 -7.03 5.69 13.52
CA PRO A 142 -7.68 4.43 13.87
C PRO A 142 -8.51 3.94 12.69
N ARG A 143 -8.24 2.72 12.21
CA ARG A 143 -9.10 2.09 11.20
C ARG A 143 -10.49 1.95 11.79
N ARG A 144 -11.46 2.59 11.14
CA ARG A 144 -12.86 2.54 11.58
C ARG A 144 -13.32 1.08 11.55
N GLN A 145 -13.60 0.50 12.72
CA GLN A 145 -14.12 -0.86 12.84
C GLN A 145 -15.38 -1.03 11.98
N PRO A 146 -15.42 -1.98 11.04
CA PRO A 146 -16.65 -2.33 10.34
C PRO A 146 -17.51 -3.16 11.29
N GLY A 147 -18.35 -2.51 12.11
CA GLY A 147 -19.14 -3.25 13.10
C GLY A 147 -20.16 -2.50 13.95
N ALA A 148 -20.25 -1.17 13.93
CA ALA A 148 -21.34 -0.48 14.60
C ALA A 148 -22.59 -0.45 13.72
N ARG A 149 -23.22 -1.61 13.49
CA ARG A 149 -24.63 -1.65 13.09
C ARG A 149 -25.43 -1.11 14.28
N SER A 150 -26.03 0.05 14.10
CA SER A 150 -27.03 0.60 15.00
C SER A 150 -28.18 -0.40 15.16
N SER A 151 -28.13 -1.17 16.23
CA SER A 151 -29.27 -1.92 16.76
C SER A 151 -30.25 -0.91 17.35
N ASN A 152 -31.04 -0.26 16.51
CA ASN A 152 -32.27 0.39 16.97
C ASN A 152 -33.39 -0.65 16.88
N ALA A 153 -33.53 -1.41 17.95
CA ALA A 153 -34.76 -2.08 18.32
C ALA A 153 -35.22 -1.46 19.63
N GLN A 154 -36.08 -0.43 19.53
CA GLN A 154 -37.09 -0.06 20.53
C GLN A 154 -38.27 0.55 19.78
#